data_AF-A0A5C7LCM7-F1
#
_entry.id   AF-A0A5C7LCM7-F1
#
_cell.length_a   1.000
_cell.length_b   1.000
_cell.length_c   1.000
_cell.angle_alpha   90.00
_cell.angle_beta   90.00
_cell.angle_gamma   90.00
#
_symmetry.space_group_name_H-M   'P 1'
#
loop_
_entity.id
_entity.type
_entity.pdbx_description
1 polymer ?
#
loop_
_entity_poly.entity_id
_entity_poly.type
_entity_poly.pdbx_seq_one_letter_code
_entity_poly.pdbx_strand_id
1 'polypeptide(L)'
;MSNPNQFVLPVVNIILSRTLVLYFFIGASASLVDVVGFFTLFNLYGIPAVVATAVSVSLATVYSFVLNAKFNFKVNDRIGMRLVLFSLVSGAGLLLSALALYVAHDLYGIDGNIVKIASLPAVFALQFLLNKHISFKSN
;
A
#
# COMPACT_ATOMS: atom_id res chain seq x y z
N MET A 1 9.12 34.10 -16.40
CA MET A 1 7.86 33.37 -16.19
C MET A 1 8.14 31.90 -16.46
N SER A 2 8.09 31.05 -15.43
CA SER A 2 8.29 29.59 -15.59
C SER A 2 7.14 29.01 -16.42
N ASN A 3 7.48 28.14 -17.38
CA ASN A 3 6.49 27.51 -18.25
C ASN A 3 5.65 26.53 -17.40
N PRO A 4 4.31 26.69 -17.30
CA PRO A 4 3.46 25.79 -16.51
C PRO A 4 3.60 24.31 -16.93
N ASN A 5 4.02 24.04 -18.16
CA ASN A 5 4.26 22.69 -18.67
C ASN A 5 5.50 22.00 -18.06
N GLN A 6 6.45 22.74 -17.48
CA GLN A 6 7.66 22.15 -16.87
C GLN A 6 7.35 21.36 -15.59
N PHE A 7 6.26 21.65 -14.89
CA PHE A 7 5.82 20.90 -13.70
C PHE A 7 4.81 19.79 -14.03
N VAL A 8 4.01 19.95 -15.08
CA VAL A 8 3.01 18.95 -15.49
C VAL A 8 3.66 17.69 -16.05
N LEU A 9 4.69 17.84 -16.88
CA LEU A 9 5.42 16.72 -17.50
C LEU A 9 6.03 15.72 -16.50
N PRO A 10 6.74 16.13 -15.43
CA PRO A 10 7.30 15.17 -14.46
C PRO A 10 6.24 14.47 -13.60
N VAL A 11 5.14 15.15 -13.24
CA VAL A 11 4.06 14.54 -12.44
C VAL A 11 3.32 13.46 -13.23
N VAL A 12 2.98 13.74 -14.51
CA VAL A 12 2.33 12.76 -15.40
C VAL A 12 3.23 11.55 -15.67
N ASN A 13 4.53 11.76 -15.84
CA ASN A 13 5.50 10.69 -16.10
C ASN A 13 5.72 9.77 -14.87
N ILE A 14 5.47 10.28 -13.65
CA ILE A 14 5.46 9.46 -12.42
C ILE A 14 4.20 8.58 -12.36
N ILE A 15 3.03 9.13 -12.71
CA ILE A 15 1.72 8.46 -12.65
C ILE A 15 1.62 7.27 -13.62
N LEU A 16 2.27 7.34 -14.78
CA LEU A 16 2.26 6.28 -15.81
C LEU A 16 3.57 5.44 -15.84
N SER A 17 4.39 5.53 -14.80
CA SER A 17 5.64 4.77 -14.76
C SER A 17 5.36 3.26 -14.64
N ARG A 18 6.16 2.44 -15.35
CA ARG A 18 6.15 0.97 -15.23
C ARG A 18 6.18 0.52 -13.76
N THR A 19 6.91 1.25 -12.92
CA THR A 19 7.03 0.97 -11.48
C THR A 19 5.72 1.14 -10.72
N LEU A 20 4.92 2.15 -11.05
CA LEU A 20 3.62 2.37 -10.41
C LEU A 20 2.62 1.30 -10.84
N VAL A 21 2.58 0.98 -12.14
CA VAL A 21 1.69 -0.06 -12.68
C VAL A 21 1.99 -1.41 -12.04
N LEU A 22 3.26 -1.80 -11.97
CA LEU A 22 3.64 -3.04 -11.26
C LEU A 22 3.32 -2.98 -9.78
N TYR A 23 3.57 -1.85 -9.12
CA TYR A 23 3.24 -1.67 -7.71
C TYR A 23 1.74 -1.87 -7.46
N PHE A 24 0.88 -1.33 -8.34
CA PHE A 24 -0.56 -1.51 -8.30
C PHE A 24 -0.96 -2.99 -8.42
N PHE A 25 -0.49 -3.68 -9.45
CA PHE A 25 -0.85 -5.09 -9.66
C PHE A 25 -0.30 -6.02 -8.56
N ILE A 26 0.91 -5.76 -8.07
CA ILE A 26 1.47 -6.47 -6.93
C ILE A 26 0.59 -6.23 -5.69
N GLY A 27 0.23 -4.97 -5.42
CA GLY A 27 -0.67 -4.60 -4.32
C GLY A 27 -2.03 -5.29 -4.42
N ALA A 28 -2.67 -5.27 -5.59
CA ALA A 28 -3.94 -5.94 -5.84
C ALA A 28 -3.84 -7.45 -5.62
N SER A 29 -2.77 -8.08 -6.10
CA SER A 29 -2.54 -9.51 -5.87
C SER A 29 -2.27 -9.83 -4.39
N ALA A 30 -1.60 -8.93 -3.65
CA ALA A 30 -1.38 -9.09 -2.22
C ALA A 30 -2.68 -8.95 -1.43
N SER A 31 -3.57 -8.03 -1.80
CA SER A 31 -4.91 -7.95 -1.22
C SER A 31 -5.71 -9.23 -1.44
N LEU A 32 -5.55 -9.88 -2.60
CA LEU A 32 -6.16 -11.19 -2.83
C LEU A 32 -5.57 -12.27 -1.92
N VAL A 33 -4.25 -12.29 -1.72
CA VAL A 33 -3.58 -13.20 -0.76
C VAL A 33 -4.10 -12.99 0.66
N ASP A 34 -4.31 -11.74 1.09
CA ASP A 34 -4.88 -11.42 2.40
C ASP A 34 -6.30 -11.97 2.53
N VAL A 35 -7.19 -11.67 1.57
CA VAL A 35 -8.59 -12.13 1.60
C VAL A 35 -8.67 -13.66 1.62
N VAL A 36 -7.91 -14.34 0.76
CA VAL A 36 -7.89 -15.81 0.73
C VAL A 36 -7.30 -16.39 2.02
N GLY A 37 -6.21 -15.80 2.52
CA GLY A 37 -5.58 -16.21 3.77
C GLY A 37 -6.52 -16.06 4.96
N PHE A 38 -7.16 -14.89 5.10
CA PHE A 38 -8.15 -14.63 6.14
C PHE A 38 -9.31 -15.61 6.05
N PHE A 39 -9.91 -15.76 4.86
CA PHE A 39 -11.04 -16.66 4.65
C PHE A 39 -10.71 -18.10 5.05
N THR A 40 -9.50 -18.56 4.69
CA THR A 40 -8.99 -19.89 5.02
C THR A 40 -8.84 -20.05 6.53
N LEU A 41 -8.10 -19.15 7.18
CA LEU A 41 -7.82 -19.22 8.62
C LEU A 41 -9.09 -19.10 9.46
N PHE A 42 -9.98 -18.17 9.11
CA PHE A 42 -11.19 -17.90 9.85
C PHE A 42 -12.26 -18.98 9.65
N ASN A 43 -12.62 -19.31 8.40
CA ASN A 43 -13.75 -20.20 8.12
C ASN A 43 -13.38 -21.68 8.15
N LEU A 44 -12.17 -22.06 7.69
CA LEU A 44 -11.78 -23.47 7.61
C LEU A 44 -11.10 -23.96 8.90
N TYR A 45 -10.34 -23.10 9.56
CA TYR A 45 -9.59 -23.45 10.77
C TYR A 45 -10.18 -22.87 12.06
N GLY A 46 -11.23 -22.03 11.99
CA GLY A 46 -11.87 -21.45 13.17
C GLY A 46 -10.98 -20.51 13.99
N ILE A 47 -9.91 -19.98 13.38
CA ILE A 47 -8.98 -19.08 14.06
C ILE A 47 -9.71 -17.77 14.38
N PRO A 48 -9.55 -17.20 15.60
CA PRO A 48 -10.19 -15.93 15.95
C PRO A 48 -9.88 -14.83 14.94
N ALA A 49 -10.89 -14.02 14.57
CA ALA A 49 -10.78 -13.03 13.50
C ALA A 49 -9.55 -12.12 13.61
N VAL A 50 -9.25 -11.61 14.80
CA VAL A 50 -8.08 -10.74 15.03
C VAL A 50 -6.76 -11.46 14.70
N VAL A 51 -6.64 -12.72 15.10
CA VAL A 51 -5.44 -13.53 14.82
C VAL A 51 -5.38 -13.90 13.35
N ALA A 52 -6.51 -14.28 12.74
CA ALA A 52 -6.61 -14.59 11.32
C ALA A 52 -6.19 -13.40 10.46
N THR A 53 -6.68 -12.19 10.77
CA THR A 53 -6.29 -10.94 10.09
C THR A 53 -4.81 -10.62 10.30
N ALA A 54 -4.28 -10.75 11.53
CA ALA A 54 -2.88 -10.45 11.78
C ALA A 54 -1.95 -11.35 10.94
N VAL A 55 -2.27 -12.64 10.85
CA VAL A 55 -1.51 -13.60 10.06
C VAL A 55 -1.68 -13.36 8.56
N SER A 56 -2.91 -13.18 8.07
CA SER A 56 -3.18 -13.00 6.64
C SER A 56 -2.56 -11.71 6.09
N VAL A 57 -2.69 -10.60 6.82
CA VAL A 57 -2.07 -9.32 6.47
C VAL A 57 -0.56 -9.44 6.47
N SER A 58 0.03 -10.10 7.48
CA SER A 58 1.49 -10.30 7.53
C SER A 58 2.01 -11.09 6.32
N LEU A 59 1.31 -12.16 5.95
CA LEU A 59 1.64 -12.96 4.75
C LEU A 59 1.53 -12.12 3.47
N ALA A 60 0.45 -11.35 3.34
CA ALA A 60 0.26 -10.46 2.19
C ALA A 60 1.32 -9.36 2.11
N THR A 61 1.72 -8.77 3.24
CA THR A 61 2.80 -7.77 3.31
C THR A 61 4.13 -8.36 2.87
N VAL A 62 4.51 -9.55 3.38
CA VAL A 62 5.74 -10.23 2.99
C VAL A 62 5.71 -10.59 1.49
N TYR A 63 4.59 -11.14 1.01
CA TYR A 63 4.39 -11.44 -0.41
C TYR A 63 4.57 -10.19 -1.29
N SER A 64 3.90 -9.09 -0.94
CA SER A 64 3.99 -7.82 -1.66
C SER A 64 5.41 -7.26 -1.65
N PHE A 65 6.09 -7.32 -0.50
CA PHE A 65 7.47 -6.87 -0.36
C PHE A 65 8.42 -7.67 -1.26
N VAL A 66 8.33 -9.00 -1.24
CA VAL A 66 9.20 -9.87 -2.06
C VAL A 66 9.03 -9.58 -3.54
N LEU A 67 7.78 -9.45 -4.01
CA LEU A 67 7.52 -9.14 -5.41
C LEU A 67 8.01 -7.73 -5.80
N ASN A 68 7.81 -6.74 -4.93
CA ASN A 68 8.30 -5.39 -5.18
C ASN A 68 9.84 -5.33 -5.17
N ALA A 69 10.49 -6.02 -4.24
CA ALA A 69 11.95 -6.10 -4.16
C ALA A 69 12.53 -6.78 -5.41
N LYS A 70 11.97 -7.92 -5.83
CA LYS A 70 12.52 -8.74 -6.92
C LYS A 70 12.17 -8.24 -8.32
N PHE A 71 10.92 -7.85 -8.56
CA PHE A 71 10.41 -7.58 -9.91
C PHE A 71 10.19 -6.10 -10.21
N ASN A 72 9.79 -5.31 -9.21
CA ASN A 72 9.49 -3.91 -9.40
C ASN A 72 10.75 -3.03 -9.30
N PHE A 73 11.33 -2.95 -8.09
CA PHE A 73 12.45 -2.07 -7.78
C PHE A 73 13.82 -2.76 -7.87
N LYS A 74 13.86 -4.09 -7.95
CA LYS A 74 15.07 -4.91 -8.18
C LYS A 74 16.19 -4.65 -7.16
N VAL A 75 15.85 -4.56 -5.88
CA VAL A 75 16.82 -4.41 -4.77
C VAL A 75 17.04 -5.73 -4.06
N ASN A 76 18.27 -6.02 -3.65
CA ASN A 76 18.65 -7.29 -2.98
C ASN A 76 19.48 -7.10 -1.71
N ASP A 77 19.72 -5.86 -1.28
CA ASP A 77 20.50 -5.53 -0.08
C ASP A 77 19.59 -5.19 1.10
N ARG A 78 20.09 -5.40 2.33
CA ARG A 78 19.43 -4.97 3.58
C ARG A 78 17.96 -5.38 3.69
N ILE A 79 17.64 -6.59 3.22
CA ILE A 79 16.26 -7.09 3.02
C ILE A 79 15.40 -6.93 4.28
N GLY A 80 15.94 -7.25 5.48
CA GLY A 80 15.21 -7.10 6.74
C GLY A 80 14.82 -5.65 7.05
N MET A 81 15.76 -4.70 6.92
CA MET A 81 15.47 -3.27 7.13
C MET A 81 14.45 -2.75 6.11
N ARG A 82 14.58 -3.15 4.84
CA ARG A 82 13.66 -2.75 3.78
C ARG A 82 12.24 -3.31 4.01
N LEU A 83 12.12 -4.54 4.53
CA LEU A 83 10.84 -5.11 4.93
C LEU A 83 10.20 -4.33 6.08
N VAL A 84 10.98 -3.94 7.09
CA VAL A 84 10.49 -3.10 8.20
C VAL A 84 9.99 -1.76 7.66
N LEU A 85 10.78 -1.06 6.83
CA LEU A 85 10.38 0.21 6.24
C LEU A 85 9.11 0.08 5.38
N PHE A 86 9.04 -0.97 4.56
CA PHE A 86 7.85 -1.25 3.76
C PHE A 86 6.61 -1.48 4.63
N SER A 87 6.75 -2.27 5.69
CA SER A 87 5.68 -2.55 6.64
C SER A 87 5.23 -1.30 7.39
N LEU A 88 6.16 -0.43 7.78
CA LEU A 88 5.85 0.86 8.42
C LEU A 88 5.10 1.80 7.48
N VAL A 89 5.51 1.88 6.21
CA VAL A 89 4.78 2.69 5.20
C VAL A 89 3.38 2.15 4.98
N SER A 90 3.20 0.83 4.88
CA SER A 90 1.88 0.21 4.75
C SER A 90 1.00 0.43 5.99
N GLY A 91 1.56 0.26 7.19
CA GLY A 91 0.86 0.56 8.44
C GLY A 91 0.46 2.02 8.57
N ALA A 92 1.33 2.95 8.20
CA ALA A 92 1.02 4.38 8.17
C ALA A 92 -0.11 4.70 7.16
N GLY A 93 -0.13 4.02 6.01
CA GLY A 93 -1.21 4.13 5.04
C GLY A 93 -2.56 3.71 5.61
N LEU A 94 -2.61 2.59 6.35
CA LEU A 94 -3.82 2.14 7.04
C LEU A 94 -4.29 3.14 8.10
N LEU A 95 -3.37 3.66 8.92
CA LEU A 95 -3.68 4.69 9.92
C LEU A 95 -4.19 5.97 9.26
N LEU A 96 -3.64 6.36 8.11
CA LEU A 96 -4.10 7.51 7.35
C LEU A 96 -5.53 7.30 6.80
N SER A 97 -5.84 6.12 6.27
CA SER A 97 -7.20 5.77 5.86
C SER A 97 -8.18 5.78 7.03
N ALA A 98 -7.78 5.26 8.19
CA ALA A 98 -8.60 5.29 9.40
C ALA A 98 -8.82 6.72 9.91
N LEU A 99 -7.78 7.56 9.90
CA LEU A 99 -7.88 8.97 10.26
C LEU A 99 -8.80 9.74 9.31
N ALA A 100 -8.72 9.46 8.00
CA ALA A 100 -9.61 10.07 7.01
C ALA A 100 -11.08 9.72 7.29
N LEU A 101 -11.38 8.46 7.62
CA LEU A 101 -12.72 8.04 8.04
C LEU A 101 -13.14 8.75 9.33
N TYR A 102 -12.31 8.73 10.37
CA TYR A 102 -12.61 9.39 11.64
C TYR A 102 -12.94 10.87 11.44
N VAL A 103 -12.09 11.60 10.71
CA VAL A 103 -12.32 13.04 10.49
C VAL A 103 -13.55 13.26 9.62
N ALA A 104 -13.61 12.68 8.41
CA ALA A 104 -14.64 13.04 7.44
C ALA A 104 -16.01 12.39 7.75
N HIS A 105 -16.02 11.11 8.15
CA HIS A 105 -17.25 10.39 8.46
C HIS A 105 -17.71 10.67 9.89
N ASP A 106 -16.88 10.41 10.90
CA ASP A 106 -17.34 10.45 12.30
C ASP A 106 -17.54 11.90 12.80
N LEU A 107 -16.70 12.86 12.38
CA LEU A 107 -16.84 14.27 12.81
C LEU A 107 -17.72 15.12 11.91
N TYR A 108 -17.68 14.91 10.58
CA TYR A 108 -18.40 15.75 9.61
C TYR A 108 -19.60 15.07 8.95
N GLY A 109 -19.87 13.78 9.24
CA GLY A 109 -21.04 13.06 8.74
C GLY A 109 -21.02 12.76 7.24
N ILE A 110 -19.86 12.84 6.58
CA ILE A 110 -19.72 12.47 5.16
C ILE A 110 -19.91 10.96 5.04
N ASP A 111 -20.57 10.48 3.99
CA ASP A 111 -20.75 9.04 3.76
C ASP A 111 -19.40 8.30 3.80
N GLY A 112 -19.31 7.27 4.65
CA GLY A 112 -18.07 6.54 4.89
C GLY A 112 -17.57 5.78 3.65
N ASN A 113 -18.47 5.35 2.76
CA ASN A 113 -18.06 4.69 1.51
C ASN A 113 -17.41 5.69 0.55
N ILE A 114 -17.98 6.91 0.44
CA ILE A 114 -17.38 8.01 -0.32
C ILE A 114 -15.99 8.35 0.23
N VAL A 115 -15.86 8.53 1.55
CA VAL A 115 -14.56 8.81 2.18
C VAL A 115 -13.57 7.68 1.91
N LYS A 116 -14.00 6.42 2.05
CA LYS A 116 -13.14 5.26 1.81
C LYS A 116 -12.65 5.20 0.37
N ILE A 117 -13.55 5.28 -0.61
CA ILE A 117 -13.21 5.27 -2.04
C ILE A 117 -12.29 6.45 -2.40
N ALA A 118 -12.58 7.65 -1.89
CA ALA A 118 -11.78 8.84 -2.15
C ALA A 118 -10.37 8.75 -1.51
N SER A 119 -10.25 8.13 -0.33
CA SER A 119 -8.97 7.98 0.36
C SER A 119 -8.03 6.98 -0.32
N LEU A 120 -8.57 5.95 -1.01
CA LEU A 120 -7.78 4.85 -1.57
C LEU A 120 -6.71 5.32 -2.56
N PRO A 121 -7.02 6.14 -3.60
CA PRO A 121 -5.99 6.63 -4.53
C PRO A 121 -4.92 7.48 -3.84
N ALA A 122 -5.30 8.33 -2.89
CA ALA A 122 -4.38 9.23 -2.19
C ALA A 122 -3.42 8.44 -1.29
N VAL A 123 -3.94 7.51 -0.49
CA VAL A 123 -3.17 6.63 0.38
C VAL A 123 -2.27 5.70 -0.44
N PHE A 124 -2.77 5.16 -1.55
CA PHE A 124 -1.98 4.35 -2.48
C PHE A 124 -0.81 5.15 -3.09
N ALA A 125 -1.07 6.36 -3.60
CA ALA A 125 -0.05 7.20 -4.21
C ALA A 125 1.03 7.58 -3.18
N LEU A 126 0.63 7.96 -1.96
CA LEU A 126 1.56 8.26 -0.89
C LEU A 126 2.42 7.05 -0.52
N GLN A 127 1.80 5.88 -0.34
CA GLN A 127 2.54 4.63 -0.06
C GLN A 127 3.53 4.31 -1.17
N PHE A 128 3.14 4.43 -2.44
CA PHE A 128 4.02 4.21 -3.57
C PHE A 128 5.21 5.17 -3.54
N LEU A 129 4.97 6.48 -3.34
CA LEU A 129 6.03 7.48 -3.30
C LEU A 129 7.00 7.25 -2.14
N LEU A 130 6.49 6.96 -0.94
CA LEU A 130 7.31 6.66 0.23
C LEU A 130 8.13 5.39 0.01
N ASN A 131 7.50 4.30 -0.45
CA ASN A 131 8.21 3.05 -0.70
C ASN A 131 9.27 3.17 -1.79
N LYS A 132 9.00 3.94 -2.85
CA LYS A 132 9.98 4.22 -3.91
C LYS A 132 11.22 4.97 -3.39
N HIS A 133 11.04 5.94 -2.50
CA HIS A 133 12.14 6.82 -2.04
C HIS A 133 12.79 6.39 -0.72
N ILE A 134 12.14 5.54 0.06
CA ILE A 134 12.62 5.09 1.38
C ILE A 134 12.92 3.59 1.33
N SER A 135 11.90 2.75 1.21
CA SER A 135 12.01 1.29 1.33
C SER A 135 12.84 0.66 0.22
N PHE A 136 12.68 1.14 -1.01
CA PHE A 136 13.29 0.59 -2.22
C PHE A 136 14.26 1.55 -2.91
N LYS A 137 14.75 2.57 -2.19
CA LYS A 137 15.79 3.45 -2.71
C LYS A 137 17.01 2.63 -3.13
N SER A 138 17.39 2.72 -4.40
CA SER A 138 18.68 2.20 -4.88
C SER A 138 19.79 3.12 -4.37
N ASN A 139 20.86 2.52 -3.87
CA ASN A 139 22.14 3.21 -3.77
C ASN A 139 22.78 3.34 -5.15
#